data_AF-A0A6S7GRM7-F1
#
_entry.id   AF-A0A6S7GRM7-F1
#
_cell.length_a   1.000
_cell.length_b   1.000
_cell.length_c   1.000
_cell.angle_alpha   90.00
_cell.angle_beta   90.00
_cell.angle_gamma   90.00
#
_symmetry.space_group_name_H-M   'P 1'
#
loop_
_entity.id
_entity.type
_entity.pdbx_description
1 polymer ?
#
loop_
_entity_poly.entity_id
_entity_poly.type
_entity_poly.pdbx_seq_one_letter_code
_entity_poly.pdbx_strand_id
1 'polypeptide(L)'
;MSGQNLESTPHMKFFWEQQMHLLQTKKMAHRYHPQIIRFALSIHCKSRSAYRELRESGALILPSERVLRDYKNYFKPGAGITKENIQELKDKTSHYAGIQKYVAVVMDEMKIQENLVFDKTSGELIGYIDLGDPLTTFANVDEDTDPIASHALAFLVRGLRTNLKHVVAYYFTGNVTSFQLMPLFWKVVAALETTVRLWVIAAVNNGASPNRKFFALHAKLGGKLPDGLVYKTTNLFVCLA
;
A
#
# COMPACT_ATOMS: atom_id res chain seq x y z
N MET A 1 -4.08 -33.25 37.83
CA MET A 1 -4.07 -32.71 36.46
C MET A 1 -2.62 -32.58 36.03
N SER A 2 -2.13 -33.54 35.25
CA SER A 2 -0.77 -33.52 34.70
C SER A 2 -0.62 -32.28 33.81
N GLY A 3 0.16 -31.31 34.26
CA GLY A 3 0.49 -30.13 33.47
C GLY A 3 1.14 -30.58 32.17
N GLN A 4 0.45 -30.37 31.05
CA GLN A 4 1.11 -30.41 29.76
C GLN A 4 2.18 -29.32 29.82
N ASN A 5 3.45 -29.71 29.76
CA ASN A 5 4.55 -28.76 29.60
C ASN A 5 4.22 -27.92 28.36
N LEU A 6 3.96 -26.63 28.56
CA LEU A 6 3.69 -25.72 27.46
C LEU A 6 4.93 -25.73 26.55
N GLU A 7 4.80 -26.30 25.34
CA GLU A 7 5.91 -26.33 24.39
C GLU A 7 6.31 -24.89 24.04
N SER A 8 7.50 -24.51 24.50
CA SER A 8 8.01 -23.17 24.32
C SER A 8 8.49 -22.98 22.89
N THR A 9 7.75 -22.18 22.12
CA THR A 9 8.15 -21.86 20.74
C THR A 9 9.51 -21.15 20.71
N PRO A 10 10.32 -21.32 19.65
CA PRO A 10 11.60 -20.61 19.51
C PRO A 10 11.47 -19.10 19.65
N HIS A 11 10.37 -18.52 19.14
CA HIS A 11 10.08 -17.10 19.28
C HIS A 11 9.83 -16.69 20.73
N MET A 12 9.08 -17.49 21.49
CA MET A 12 8.81 -17.22 22.90
C MET A 12 10.10 -17.29 23.74
N LYS A 13 10.96 -18.29 23.49
CA LYS A 13 12.27 -18.40 24.17
C LYS A 13 13.12 -17.17 23.92
N PHE A 14 13.31 -16.82 22.65
CA PHE A 14 14.08 -15.64 22.25
C PHE A 14 13.51 -14.34 22.84
N PHE A 15 12.19 -14.19 22.83
CA PHE A 15 11.54 -13.02 23.42
C PHE A 15 11.88 -12.88 24.91
N TRP A 16 11.73 -13.95 25.69
CA TRP A 16 12.03 -13.92 27.12
C TRP A 16 13.52 -13.75 27.42
N GLU A 17 14.42 -14.35 26.63
CA GLU A 17 15.86 -14.10 26.73
C GLU A 17 16.19 -12.61 26.57
N GLN A 18 15.58 -11.95 25.58
CA GLN A 18 15.73 -10.50 25.39
C GLN A 18 15.14 -9.70 26.57
N GLN A 19 13.98 -10.08 27.10
CA GLN A 19 13.39 -9.41 28.27
C GLN A 19 14.29 -9.54 29.50
N MET A 20 14.83 -10.73 29.77
CA MET A 20 15.77 -10.96 30.88
C MET A 20 17.05 -10.12 30.74
N HIS A 21 17.61 -10.06 29.54
CA HIS A 21 18.77 -9.21 29.26
C HIS A 21 18.48 -7.72 29.50
N LEU A 22 17.31 -7.24 29.07
CA LEU A 22 16.89 -5.85 29.25
C LEU A 22 16.64 -5.51 30.73
N LEU A 23 16.17 -6.46 31.53
CA LEU A 23 16.00 -6.29 32.99
C LEU A 23 17.35 -6.09 33.70
N GLN A 24 18.40 -6.77 33.23
CA GLN A 24 19.76 -6.66 33.79
C GLN A 24 20.50 -5.41 33.28
N THR A 25 19.98 -4.76 32.24
CA THR A 25 20.61 -3.61 31.60
C THR A 25 20.00 -2.30 32.11
N LYS A 26 20.85 -1.27 32.29
CA LYS A 26 20.38 0.07 32.63
C LYS A 26 19.39 0.59 31.58
N LYS A 27 18.29 1.21 32.01
CA LYS A 27 17.22 1.72 31.11
C LYS A 27 17.74 2.59 29.94
N MET A 28 18.77 3.40 30.17
CA MET A 28 19.36 4.28 29.16
C MET A 28 20.26 3.56 28.13
N ALA A 29 20.64 2.30 28.40
CA ALA A 29 21.52 1.49 27.56
C ALA A 29 20.76 0.39 26.80
N HIS A 30 19.42 0.41 26.83
CA HIS A 30 18.59 -0.58 26.14
C HIS A 30 18.80 -0.53 24.63
N ARG A 31 19.27 -1.64 24.05
CA ARG A 31 19.34 -1.86 22.61
C ARG A 31 18.37 -2.98 22.23
N TYR A 32 17.35 -2.65 21.47
CA TYR A 32 16.32 -3.61 21.10
C TYR A 32 16.71 -4.39 19.85
N HIS A 33 16.62 -5.71 19.91
CA HIS A 33 16.76 -6.54 18.73
C HIS A 33 15.60 -6.28 17.73
N PRO A 34 15.83 -6.32 16.40
CA PRO A 34 14.78 -6.04 15.40
C PRO A 34 13.51 -6.88 15.56
N GLN A 35 13.61 -8.11 16.04
CA GLN A 35 12.43 -8.95 16.31
C GLN A 35 11.54 -8.39 17.43
N ILE A 36 12.13 -7.80 18.48
CA ILE A 36 11.38 -7.14 19.56
C ILE A 36 10.69 -5.88 19.04
N ILE A 37 11.37 -5.13 18.18
CA ILE A 37 10.80 -3.93 17.54
C ILE A 37 9.62 -4.33 16.63
N ARG A 38 9.75 -5.40 15.84
CA ARG A 38 8.66 -5.93 15.02
C ARG A 38 7.46 -6.39 15.86
N PHE A 39 7.71 -7.08 16.97
CA PHE A 39 6.67 -7.48 17.92
C PHE A 39 5.96 -6.27 18.52
N ALA A 40 6.72 -5.29 19.00
CA ALA A 40 6.20 -4.04 19.56
C ALA A 40 5.38 -3.25 18.53
N LEU A 41 5.87 -3.12 17.29
CA LEU A 41 5.15 -2.50 16.18
C LEU A 41 3.83 -3.22 15.90
N SER A 42 3.80 -4.55 15.91
CA SER A 42 2.58 -5.34 15.68
C SER A 42 1.49 -5.04 16.72
N ILE A 43 1.84 -4.97 18.00
CA ILE A 43 0.89 -4.61 19.07
C ILE A 43 0.46 -3.15 18.93
N HIS A 44 1.42 -2.23 18.78
CA HIS A 44 1.15 -0.80 18.66
C HIS A 44 0.25 -0.45 17.45
N CYS A 45 0.41 -1.15 16.32
CA CYS A 45 -0.45 -0.99 15.15
C CYS A 45 -1.88 -1.51 15.37
N LYS A 46 -2.06 -2.55 16.21
CA LYS A 46 -3.40 -3.06 16.56
C LYS A 46 -4.09 -2.18 17.59
N SER A 47 -3.37 -1.75 18.62
CA SER A 47 -3.89 -0.85 19.66
C SER A 47 -2.76 -0.09 20.34
N ARG A 48 -2.74 1.23 20.15
CA ARG A 48 -1.78 2.12 20.82
C ARG A 48 -2.02 2.20 22.33
N SER A 49 -3.29 2.20 22.76
CA SER A 49 -3.65 2.26 24.18
C SER A 49 -3.18 1.01 24.91
N ALA A 50 -3.44 -0.18 24.35
CA ALA A 50 -2.99 -1.45 24.94
C ALA A 50 -1.46 -1.53 24.96
N TYR A 51 -0.77 -1.08 23.91
CA TYR A 51 0.69 -1.00 23.91
C TYR A 51 1.23 -0.11 25.03
N ARG A 52 0.64 1.07 25.20
CA ARG A 52 1.03 2.02 26.25
C ARG A 52 0.81 1.43 27.64
N GLU A 53 -0.34 0.82 27.88
CA GLU A 53 -0.65 0.16 29.16
C GLU A 53 0.31 -1.00 29.48
N LEU A 54 0.61 -1.87 28.50
CA LEU A 54 1.58 -2.95 28.66
C LEU A 54 2.99 -2.44 28.98
N ARG A 55 3.38 -1.30 28.40
CA ARG A 55 4.67 -0.67 28.64
C ARG A 55 4.73 0.05 29.99
N GLU A 56 3.68 0.79 30.36
CA GLU A 56 3.60 1.59 31.58
C GLU A 56 3.40 0.73 32.83
N SER A 57 2.67 -0.38 32.73
CA SER A 57 2.53 -1.36 33.81
C SER A 57 3.85 -2.02 34.22
N GLY A 58 4.89 -1.93 33.39
CA GLY A 58 6.17 -2.58 33.62
C GLY A 58 6.14 -4.10 33.44
N ALA A 59 5.01 -4.65 32.97
CA ALA A 59 4.88 -6.08 32.69
C ALA A 59 5.86 -6.54 31.59
N LEU A 60 6.15 -5.67 30.61
CA LEU A 60 7.11 -5.91 29.54
C LEU A 60 8.02 -4.69 29.35
N ILE A 61 9.31 -4.94 29.07
CA ILE A 61 10.25 -3.90 28.65
C ILE A 61 10.14 -3.74 27.14
N LEU A 62 9.43 -2.68 26.74
CA LEU A 62 9.13 -2.39 25.34
C LEU A 62 9.73 -1.03 24.90
N PRO A 63 10.08 -0.90 23.60
CA PRO A 63 10.54 0.37 23.03
C PRO A 63 9.60 1.54 23.31
N SER A 64 10.13 2.77 23.31
CA SER A 64 9.25 3.95 23.36
C SER A 64 8.45 4.08 22.06
N GLU A 65 7.28 4.71 22.13
CA GLU A 65 6.47 5.01 20.94
C GLU A 65 7.21 5.91 19.94
N ARG A 66 8.15 6.74 20.42
CA ARG A 66 9.05 7.50 19.55
C ARG A 66 9.88 6.57 18.66
N VAL A 67 10.54 5.58 19.25
CA VAL A 67 11.31 4.58 18.49
C VAL A 67 10.39 3.87 17.50
N LEU A 68 9.20 3.44 17.93
CA LEU A 68 8.26 2.79 17.00
C LEU A 68 7.85 3.68 15.84
N ARG A 69 7.63 4.98 16.07
CA ARG A 69 7.33 5.94 15.02
C ARG A 69 8.50 6.11 14.04
N ASP A 70 9.72 6.19 14.55
CA ASP A 70 10.93 6.33 13.72
C ASP A 70 11.09 5.09 12.81
N TYR A 71 10.87 3.89 13.34
CA TYR A 71 10.88 2.65 12.54
C TYR A 71 9.71 2.58 11.54
N LYS A 72 8.51 3.00 11.95
CA LYS A 72 7.33 3.01 11.07
C LYS A 72 7.54 3.96 9.88
N ASN A 73 8.14 5.13 10.13
CA ASN A 73 8.35 6.17 9.14
C ASN A 73 9.67 6.01 8.38
N TYR A 74 10.34 4.86 8.50
CA TYR A 74 11.58 4.59 7.77
C TYR A 74 11.38 4.69 6.25
N PHE A 75 10.27 4.15 5.75
CA PHE A 75 9.83 4.37 4.38
C PHE A 75 8.93 5.60 4.32
N LYS A 76 9.33 6.60 3.53
CA LYS A 76 8.50 7.78 3.28
C LYS A 76 7.46 7.42 2.20
N PRO A 77 6.16 7.40 2.54
CA PRO A 77 5.13 7.08 1.56
C PRO A 77 4.96 8.29 0.63
N GLY A 78 5.09 8.08 -0.68
CA GLY A 78 4.85 9.08 -1.72
C GLY A 78 3.69 8.67 -2.60
N ALA A 79 2.98 9.65 -3.19
CA ALA A 79 1.93 9.33 -4.15
C ALA A 79 2.52 8.65 -5.40
N GLY A 80 1.70 7.83 -6.04
CA GLY A 80 2.04 7.05 -7.20
C GLY A 80 2.73 5.72 -6.92
N ILE A 81 3.54 5.28 -7.87
CA ILE A 81 4.20 3.97 -7.86
C ILE A 81 5.59 4.14 -7.26
N THR A 82 5.75 3.75 -6.00
CA THR A 82 7.04 3.81 -5.29
C THR A 82 7.89 2.57 -5.59
N LYS A 83 9.21 2.75 -5.76
CA LYS A 83 10.13 1.64 -6.10
C LYS A 83 10.17 0.58 -5.01
N GLU A 84 10.17 1.00 -3.76
CA GLU A 84 10.19 0.16 -2.56
C GLU A 84 8.94 -0.72 -2.50
N ASN A 85 7.78 -0.14 -2.83
CA ASN A 85 6.50 -0.87 -2.86
C ASN A 85 6.47 -1.93 -3.96
N ILE A 86 6.97 -1.59 -5.15
CA ILE A 86 7.12 -2.55 -6.26
C ILE A 86 8.10 -3.67 -5.90
N GLN A 87 9.19 -3.36 -5.22
CA GLN A 87 10.15 -4.36 -4.78
C GLN A 87 9.54 -5.30 -3.74
N GLU A 88 8.80 -4.77 -2.76
CA GLU A 88 8.07 -5.59 -1.79
C GLU A 88 7.07 -6.53 -2.48
N LEU A 89 6.35 -6.02 -3.50
CA LEU A 89 5.44 -6.84 -4.29
C LEU A 89 6.17 -7.93 -5.08
N LYS A 90 7.34 -7.66 -5.64
CA LYS A 90 8.19 -8.69 -6.28
C LYS A 90 8.59 -9.78 -5.29
N ASP A 91 9.07 -9.39 -4.12
CA ASP A 91 9.53 -10.35 -3.12
C ASP A 91 8.39 -11.25 -2.66
N LYS A 92 7.19 -10.66 -2.46
CA LYS A 92 5.96 -11.39 -2.12
C LYS A 92 5.49 -12.37 -3.20
N THR A 93 5.78 -12.08 -4.47
CA THR A 93 5.28 -12.87 -5.61
C THR A 93 6.37 -13.68 -6.32
N SER A 94 7.59 -13.64 -5.80
CA SER A 94 8.78 -14.34 -6.32
C SER A 94 8.58 -15.84 -6.55
N HIS A 95 7.77 -16.48 -5.69
CA HIS A 95 7.48 -17.91 -5.72
C HIS A 95 6.25 -18.27 -6.58
N TYR A 96 5.55 -17.29 -7.15
CA TYR A 96 4.35 -17.55 -7.96
C TYR A 96 4.74 -18.09 -9.34
N ALA A 97 4.06 -19.15 -9.77
CA ALA A 97 4.25 -19.76 -11.09
C ALA A 97 2.93 -19.95 -11.83
N GLY A 98 2.99 -19.87 -13.17
CA GLY A 98 1.85 -20.09 -14.07
C GLY A 98 0.61 -19.29 -13.65
N ILE A 99 -0.47 -20.02 -13.34
CA ILE A 99 -1.78 -19.43 -13.05
C ILE A 99 -1.78 -18.52 -11.81
N GLN A 100 -0.84 -18.70 -10.88
CA GLN A 100 -0.74 -17.85 -9.69
C GLN A 100 -0.35 -16.39 -10.00
N LYS A 101 0.21 -16.14 -11.19
CA LYS A 101 0.60 -14.81 -11.65
C LYS A 101 -0.56 -13.98 -12.21
N TYR A 102 -1.73 -14.60 -12.44
CA TYR A 102 -2.91 -13.87 -12.88
C TYR A 102 -3.53 -13.07 -11.76
N VAL A 103 -3.72 -11.77 -12.02
CA VAL A 103 -4.24 -10.81 -11.06
C VAL A 103 -5.34 -9.94 -11.66
N ALA A 104 -6.14 -9.37 -10.77
CA ALA A 104 -7.06 -8.30 -11.07
C ALA A 104 -6.58 -7.00 -10.42
N VAL A 105 -6.76 -5.88 -11.12
CA VAL A 105 -6.57 -4.54 -10.56
C VAL A 105 -7.92 -4.01 -10.10
N VAL A 106 -8.02 -3.66 -8.83
CA VAL A 106 -9.19 -3.04 -8.21
C VAL A 106 -8.85 -1.58 -7.94
N MET A 107 -9.72 -0.68 -8.39
CA MET A 107 -9.58 0.75 -8.19
C MET A 107 -10.76 1.26 -7.37
N ASP A 108 -10.49 2.16 -6.44
CA ASP A 108 -11.54 2.91 -5.76
C ASP A 108 -11.02 4.28 -5.31
N GLU A 109 -11.93 5.25 -5.27
CA GLU A 109 -11.65 6.61 -4.85
C GLU A 109 -12.37 6.88 -3.52
N MET A 110 -11.62 7.28 -2.50
CA MET A 110 -12.15 7.57 -1.16
C MET A 110 -12.10 9.07 -0.88
N LYS A 111 -13.18 9.62 -0.31
CA LYS A 111 -13.19 11.01 0.18
C LYS A 111 -12.23 11.13 1.37
N ILE A 112 -11.37 12.13 1.34
CA ILE A 112 -10.47 12.49 2.44
C ILE A 112 -10.80 13.89 2.94
N GLN A 113 -10.28 14.24 4.12
CA GLN A 113 -10.41 15.59 4.64
C GLN A 113 -9.45 16.52 3.89
N GLU A 114 -10.00 17.55 3.26
CA GLU A 114 -9.26 18.61 2.59
C GLU A 114 -8.50 19.41 3.66
N ASN A 115 -7.17 19.35 3.63
CA ASN A 115 -6.33 20.09 4.55
C ASN A 115 -4.91 20.24 3.99
N LEU A 116 -4.23 21.28 4.44
CA LEU A 116 -2.87 21.60 4.06
C LEU A 116 -1.98 21.49 5.30
N VAL A 117 -0.99 20.59 5.25
CA VAL A 117 -0.13 20.25 6.38
C VAL A 117 1.32 20.49 6.00
N PHE A 118 2.02 21.31 6.78
CA PHE A 118 3.45 21.50 6.63
C PHE A 118 4.22 20.35 7.31
N ASP A 119 4.89 19.52 6.52
CA ASP A 119 5.80 18.52 7.08
C ASP A 119 7.13 19.17 7.41
N LYS A 120 7.40 19.32 8.71
CA LYS A 120 8.65 19.88 9.24
C LYS A 120 9.89 19.07 8.84
N THR A 121 9.71 17.82 8.45
CA THR A 121 10.83 16.91 8.12
C THR A 121 11.27 17.04 6.67
N SER A 122 10.32 17.11 5.73
CA SER A 122 10.61 17.37 4.31
C SER A 122 10.76 18.87 4.01
N GLY A 123 10.12 19.73 4.80
CA GLY A 123 9.97 21.15 4.51
C GLY A 123 8.91 21.43 3.44
N GLU A 124 8.10 20.42 3.09
CA GLU A 124 7.11 20.50 2.02
C GLU A 124 5.71 20.70 2.60
N LEU A 125 4.88 21.34 1.79
CA LEU A 125 3.48 21.55 2.08
C LEU A 125 2.67 20.43 1.42
N ILE A 126 2.06 19.58 2.25
CA ILE A 126 1.33 18.37 1.83
C ILE A 126 -0.16 18.66 1.85
N GLY A 127 -0.88 18.22 0.83
CA GLY A 127 -2.34 18.37 0.77
C GLY A 127 -2.86 18.73 -0.62
N TYR A 128 -1.98 18.97 -1.58
CA TYR A 128 -2.33 19.24 -2.98
C TYR A 128 -2.71 17.97 -3.73
N ILE A 129 -3.42 18.15 -4.85
CA ILE A 129 -3.62 17.10 -5.84
C ILE A 129 -2.26 16.61 -6.34
N ASP A 130 -2.06 15.29 -6.33
CA ASP A 130 -0.84 14.64 -6.80
C ASP A 130 -1.19 13.34 -7.53
N LEU A 131 -1.14 13.41 -8.86
CA LEU A 131 -1.32 12.28 -9.76
C LEU A 131 0.01 11.63 -10.20
N GLY A 132 1.12 12.00 -9.55
CA GLY A 132 2.45 11.45 -9.80
C GLY A 132 3.15 11.96 -11.06
N ASP A 133 2.48 12.78 -11.87
CA ASP A 133 3.11 13.53 -12.96
C ASP A 133 2.40 14.87 -13.24
N PRO A 134 3.15 15.94 -13.53
CA PRO A 134 2.57 17.26 -13.79
C PRO A 134 1.53 17.26 -14.92
N LEU A 135 1.79 16.54 -16.02
CA LEU A 135 0.92 16.55 -17.19
C LEU A 135 -0.49 16.01 -16.87
N THR A 136 -0.57 14.95 -16.07
CA THR A 136 -1.84 14.35 -15.66
C THR A 136 -2.50 15.16 -14.54
N THR A 137 -1.70 15.73 -13.63
CA THR A 137 -2.18 16.61 -12.54
C THR A 137 -2.84 17.88 -13.09
N PHE A 138 -2.19 18.58 -14.02
CA PHE A 138 -2.65 19.88 -14.54
C PHE A 138 -3.55 19.79 -15.77
N ALA A 139 -3.88 18.57 -16.26
CA ALA A 139 -4.71 18.39 -17.46
C ALA A 139 -6.09 19.06 -17.39
N ASN A 140 -6.61 19.35 -16.18
CA ASN A 140 -7.93 19.95 -15.96
C ASN A 140 -7.92 21.03 -14.87
N VAL A 141 -6.77 21.63 -14.57
CA VAL A 141 -6.62 22.65 -13.53
C VAL A 141 -6.32 23.98 -14.20
N ASP A 142 -7.01 25.04 -13.81
CA ASP A 142 -6.69 26.41 -14.26
C ASP A 142 -5.28 26.78 -13.76
N GLU A 143 -4.46 27.40 -14.63
CA GLU A 143 -3.03 27.65 -14.40
C GLU A 143 -2.70 28.45 -13.11
N ASP A 144 -3.69 29.09 -12.49
CA ASP A 144 -3.51 30.04 -11.40
C ASP A 144 -3.81 29.51 -9.98
N THR A 145 -4.20 28.24 -9.81
CA THR A 145 -4.45 27.69 -8.46
C THR A 145 -3.92 26.27 -8.30
N ASP A 146 -3.21 26.01 -7.19
CA ASP A 146 -2.86 24.66 -6.75
C ASP A 146 -4.03 24.05 -5.95
N PRO A 147 -4.84 23.15 -6.54
CA PRO A 147 -6.02 22.62 -5.88
C PRO A 147 -5.65 21.69 -4.74
N ILE A 148 -6.41 21.79 -3.64
CA ILE A 148 -6.31 20.89 -2.49
C ILE A 148 -6.95 19.55 -2.84
N ALA A 149 -6.29 18.46 -2.47
CA ALA A 149 -6.81 17.13 -2.64
C ALA A 149 -8.00 16.88 -1.71
N SER A 150 -9.07 16.38 -2.30
CA SER A 150 -10.32 16.07 -1.60
C SER A 150 -10.63 14.58 -1.59
N HIS A 151 -9.95 13.82 -2.42
CA HIS A 151 -10.08 12.38 -2.56
C HIS A 151 -8.71 11.70 -2.65
N ALA A 152 -8.68 10.40 -2.41
CA ALA A 152 -7.53 9.55 -2.65
C ALA A 152 -7.94 8.37 -3.52
N LEU A 153 -7.31 8.23 -4.68
CA LEU A 153 -7.51 7.11 -5.60
C LEU A 153 -6.49 6.02 -5.29
N ALA A 154 -6.94 4.81 -4.97
CA ALA A 154 -6.07 3.68 -4.68
C ALA A 154 -6.16 2.59 -5.75
N PHE A 155 -5.01 2.03 -6.12
CA PHE A 155 -4.89 0.87 -6.99
C PHE A 155 -4.46 -0.35 -6.17
N LEU A 156 -5.38 -1.28 -5.98
CA LEU A 156 -5.16 -2.54 -5.27
C LEU A 156 -5.01 -3.69 -6.28
N VAL A 157 -3.99 -4.52 -6.12
CA VAL A 157 -3.86 -5.78 -6.84
C VAL A 157 -4.40 -6.93 -6.01
N ARG A 158 -5.27 -7.73 -6.64
CA ARG A 158 -5.85 -8.94 -6.07
C ARG A 158 -5.45 -10.16 -6.89
N GLY A 159 -4.85 -11.15 -6.23
CA GLY A 159 -4.61 -12.46 -6.85
C GLY A 159 -5.91 -13.19 -7.13
N LEU A 160 -6.01 -13.83 -8.30
CA LEU A 160 -7.19 -14.62 -8.66
C LEU A 160 -7.15 -16.05 -8.10
N ARG A 161 -5.95 -16.64 -8.07
CA ARG A 161 -5.69 -17.96 -7.49
C ARG A 161 -4.80 -17.92 -6.25
N THR A 162 -4.49 -16.73 -5.76
CA THR A 162 -3.67 -16.52 -4.56
C THR A 162 -4.37 -15.58 -3.61
N ASN A 163 -3.93 -15.58 -2.35
CA ASN A 163 -4.44 -14.63 -1.36
C ASN A 163 -3.77 -13.26 -1.44
N LEU A 164 -3.04 -12.96 -2.51
CA LEU A 164 -2.40 -11.66 -2.72
C LEU A 164 -3.42 -10.52 -2.60
N LYS A 165 -3.17 -9.58 -1.69
CA LYS A 165 -3.82 -8.26 -1.59
C LYS A 165 -2.72 -7.25 -1.35
N HIS A 166 -2.55 -6.30 -2.25
CA HIS A 166 -1.48 -5.33 -2.11
C HIS A 166 -1.83 -4.03 -2.82
N VAL A 167 -1.68 -2.90 -2.14
CA VAL A 167 -1.87 -1.58 -2.74
C VAL A 167 -0.61 -1.26 -3.53
N VAL A 168 -0.73 -1.05 -4.83
CA VAL A 168 0.40 -0.81 -5.74
C VAL A 168 0.72 0.68 -5.82
N ALA A 169 -0.32 1.51 -5.86
CA ALA A 169 -0.21 2.94 -5.98
C ALA A 169 -1.41 3.60 -5.31
N TYR A 170 -1.21 4.83 -4.84
CA TYR A 170 -2.29 5.71 -4.46
C TYR A 170 -1.98 7.12 -4.95
N TYR A 171 -3.01 7.90 -5.26
CA TYR A 171 -2.90 9.24 -5.78
C TYR A 171 -3.86 10.17 -5.05
N PHE A 172 -3.51 11.45 -4.94
CA PHE A 172 -4.35 12.46 -4.32
C PHE A 172 -5.10 13.23 -5.40
N THR A 173 -6.43 13.31 -5.30
CA THR A 173 -7.31 13.77 -6.38
C THR A 173 -8.33 14.80 -5.90
N GLY A 174 -8.85 15.59 -6.84
CA GLY A 174 -9.93 16.57 -6.64
C GLY A 174 -11.20 16.17 -7.38
N ASN A 175 -11.51 14.87 -7.42
CA ASN A 175 -12.37 14.14 -8.38
C ASN A 175 -11.61 13.68 -9.62
N VAL A 176 -11.33 12.38 -9.73
CA VAL A 176 -10.64 11.84 -10.90
C VAL A 176 -11.55 11.82 -12.14
N THR A 177 -11.04 12.35 -13.25
CA THR A 177 -11.72 12.22 -14.56
C THR A 177 -11.35 10.90 -15.24
N SER A 178 -12.20 10.40 -16.14
CA SER A 178 -11.88 9.20 -16.93
C SER A 178 -10.61 9.35 -17.77
N PHE A 179 -10.29 10.59 -18.19
CA PHE A 179 -9.09 10.89 -18.98
C PHE A 179 -7.82 10.86 -18.14
N GLN A 180 -7.88 11.23 -16.86
CA GLN A 180 -6.79 11.06 -15.91
C GLN A 180 -6.66 9.61 -15.44
N LEU A 181 -7.78 8.92 -15.23
CA LEU A 181 -7.76 7.51 -14.82
C LEU A 181 -7.11 6.60 -15.87
N MET A 182 -7.22 6.96 -17.15
CA MET A 182 -6.69 6.19 -18.27
C MET A 182 -5.17 5.99 -18.24
N PRO A 183 -4.33 7.05 -18.23
CA PRO A 183 -2.89 6.90 -18.10
C PRO A 183 -2.48 6.30 -16.76
N LEU A 184 -3.14 6.65 -15.65
CA LEU A 184 -2.83 6.09 -14.33
C LEU A 184 -3.02 4.57 -14.30
N PHE A 185 -4.12 4.08 -14.85
CA PHE A 185 -4.38 2.64 -14.97
C PHE A 185 -3.30 1.94 -15.78
N TRP A 186 -2.97 2.45 -16.98
CA TRP A 186 -1.95 1.82 -17.81
C TRP A 186 -0.54 1.91 -17.23
N LYS A 187 -0.20 2.95 -16.47
CA LYS A 187 1.05 3.02 -15.70
C LYS A 187 1.13 1.90 -14.66
N VAL A 188 0.04 1.64 -13.94
CA VAL A 188 -0.03 0.54 -12.96
C VAL A 188 0.06 -0.81 -13.65
N VAL A 189 -0.68 -1.03 -14.74
CA VAL A 189 -0.59 -2.27 -15.53
C VAL A 189 0.84 -2.47 -16.04
N ALA A 190 1.47 -1.43 -16.60
CA ALA A 190 2.86 -1.49 -17.07
C ALA A 190 3.80 -1.95 -15.95
N ALA A 191 3.72 -1.35 -14.77
CA ALA A 191 4.56 -1.73 -13.63
C ALA A 191 4.33 -3.19 -13.21
N LEU A 192 3.09 -3.66 -13.20
CA LEU A 192 2.78 -5.04 -12.82
C LEU A 192 3.29 -6.06 -13.84
N GLU A 193 3.08 -5.83 -15.12
CA GLU A 193 3.42 -6.80 -16.16
C GLU A 193 4.91 -6.79 -16.47
N THR A 194 5.49 -5.61 -16.70
CA THR A 194 6.89 -5.49 -17.15
C THR A 194 7.87 -5.65 -16.00
N THR A 195 7.54 -5.12 -14.82
CA THR A 195 8.49 -5.04 -13.72
C THR A 195 8.30 -6.19 -12.75
N VAL A 196 7.08 -6.47 -12.31
CA VAL A 196 6.77 -7.53 -11.33
C VAL A 196 6.56 -8.91 -11.97
N ARG A 197 6.17 -8.95 -13.26
CA ARG A 197 5.77 -10.16 -14.00
C ARG A 197 4.47 -10.80 -13.47
N LEU A 198 3.49 -9.96 -13.13
CA LEU A 198 2.11 -10.36 -12.85
C LEU A 198 1.22 -9.98 -14.03
N TRP A 199 0.29 -10.86 -14.40
CA TRP A 199 -0.49 -10.71 -15.63
C TRP A 199 -1.89 -10.20 -15.28
N VAL A 200 -2.21 -8.98 -15.72
CA VAL A 200 -3.48 -8.32 -15.42
C VAL A 200 -4.52 -8.78 -16.43
N ILE A 201 -5.55 -9.48 -15.95
CA ILE A 201 -6.62 -10.01 -16.81
C ILE A 201 -8.00 -9.43 -16.49
N ALA A 202 -8.12 -8.67 -15.41
CA ALA A 202 -9.36 -8.03 -15.01
C ALA A 202 -9.09 -6.68 -14.34
N ALA A 203 -9.97 -5.72 -14.61
CA ALA A 203 -10.05 -4.44 -13.91
C ALA A 203 -11.42 -4.34 -13.25
N VAL A 204 -11.46 -3.96 -11.98
CA VAL A 204 -12.69 -3.83 -11.18
C VAL A 204 -12.78 -2.42 -10.63
N ASN A 205 -13.94 -1.80 -10.75
CA ASN A 205 -14.19 -0.46 -10.27
C ASN A 205 -15.66 -0.32 -9.83
N ASN A 206 -15.97 0.72 -9.08
CA ASN A 206 -17.34 1.03 -8.68
C ASN A 206 -18.15 1.60 -9.87
N GLY A 207 -19.46 1.76 -9.67
CA GLY A 207 -20.39 2.22 -10.70
C GLY A 207 -20.38 3.72 -10.97
N ALA A 208 -19.42 4.52 -10.46
CA ALA A 208 -19.42 5.97 -10.62
C ALA A 208 -19.26 6.42 -12.09
N SER A 209 -19.72 7.63 -12.40
CA SER A 209 -19.73 8.18 -13.77
C SER A 209 -18.34 8.17 -14.44
N PRO A 210 -17.24 8.62 -13.78
CA PRO A 210 -15.91 8.56 -14.37
C PRO A 210 -15.46 7.13 -14.71
N ASN A 211 -15.86 6.15 -13.90
CA ASN A 211 -15.48 4.75 -14.04
C ASN A 211 -16.25 4.07 -15.19
N ARG A 212 -17.54 4.37 -15.33
CA ARG A 212 -18.32 3.90 -16.49
C ARG A 212 -17.77 4.45 -17.81
N LYS A 213 -17.42 5.74 -17.85
CA LYS A 213 -16.80 6.35 -19.03
C LYS A 213 -15.39 5.80 -19.28
N PHE A 214 -14.61 5.50 -18.25
CA PHE A 214 -13.32 4.81 -18.37
C PHE A 214 -13.44 3.45 -19.08
N PHE A 215 -14.45 2.64 -18.73
CA PHE A 215 -14.70 1.37 -19.43
C PHE A 215 -15.19 1.57 -20.88
N ALA A 216 -16.05 2.57 -21.12
CA ALA A 216 -16.49 2.91 -22.47
C ALA A 216 -15.34 3.37 -23.38
N LEU A 217 -14.37 4.14 -22.84
CA LEU A 217 -13.16 4.53 -23.56
C LEU A 217 -12.32 3.31 -23.96
N HIS A 218 -12.14 2.34 -23.05
CA HIS A 218 -11.45 1.09 -23.34
C HIS A 218 -12.14 0.25 -24.41
N ALA A 219 -13.48 0.15 -24.39
CA ALA A 219 -14.21 -0.58 -25.43
C ALA A 219 -14.01 0.00 -26.83
N LYS A 220 -13.83 1.32 -26.96
CA LYS A 220 -13.51 1.95 -28.25
C LYS A 220 -12.13 1.56 -28.77
N LEU A 221 -11.19 1.20 -27.88
CA LEU A 221 -9.87 0.69 -28.24
C LEU A 221 -9.92 -0.82 -28.54
N GLY A 222 -10.89 -1.54 -27.96
CA GLY A 222 -10.95 -3.00 -27.87
C GLY A 222 -11.77 -3.72 -28.93
N GLY A 223 -11.79 -3.27 -30.20
CA GLY A 223 -12.38 -4.03 -31.32
C GLY A 223 -13.81 -4.56 -31.12
N LYS A 224 -14.22 -5.57 -31.92
CA LYS A 224 -15.53 -6.25 -31.73
C LYS A 224 -15.49 -7.15 -30.48
N LEU A 225 -16.52 -7.04 -29.65
CA LEU A 225 -16.69 -7.84 -28.43
C LEU A 225 -17.21 -9.25 -28.78
N PRO A 226 -16.75 -10.31 -28.09
CA PRO A 226 -17.43 -11.61 -28.08
C PRO A 226 -18.81 -11.48 -27.40
N ASP A 227 -19.75 -12.34 -27.78
CA ASP A 227 -21.09 -12.36 -27.18
C ASP A 227 -21.04 -12.51 -25.65
N GLY A 228 -21.76 -11.65 -24.93
CA GLY A 228 -21.88 -11.66 -23.47
C GLY A 228 -20.85 -10.81 -22.70
N LEU A 229 -19.85 -10.21 -23.37
CA LEU A 229 -18.89 -9.33 -22.71
C LEU A 229 -19.26 -7.84 -22.87
N VAL A 230 -19.35 -7.09 -21.77
CA VAL A 230 -19.73 -5.67 -21.81
C VAL A 230 -18.55 -4.77 -22.18
N TYR A 231 -17.36 -5.04 -21.64
CA TYR A 231 -16.15 -4.25 -21.89
C TYR A 231 -14.92 -5.16 -22.02
N LYS A 232 -14.15 -4.97 -23.09
CA LYS A 232 -12.85 -5.61 -23.33
C LYS A 232 -11.87 -4.57 -23.84
N THR A 233 -10.60 -4.74 -23.51
CA THR A 233 -9.49 -4.06 -24.19
C THR A 233 -8.37 -5.06 -24.44
N THR A 234 -7.57 -4.83 -25.47
CA THR A 234 -6.30 -5.53 -25.63
C THR A 234 -5.33 -5.01 -24.58
N ASN A 235 -4.64 -5.90 -23.89
CA ASN A 235 -3.59 -5.51 -22.96
C ASN A 235 -2.34 -5.11 -23.75
N LEU A 236 -1.90 -3.87 -23.57
CA LEU A 236 -0.77 -3.27 -24.30
C LEU A 236 0.58 -3.88 -23.92
N PHE A 237 0.68 -4.55 -22.77
CA PHE A 237 1.95 -5.04 -22.21
C PHE A 237 2.14 -6.56 -22.29
N VAL A 238 1.12 -7.31 -22.72
CA VAL A 238 1.17 -8.78 -22.84
C VAL A 238 2.22 -9.29 -23.83
N CYS A 239 2.63 -8.49 -24.82
CA CYS A 239 3.63 -8.87 -25.83
C CYS A 239 5.10 -8.63 -25.42
N LEU A 240 5.37 -8.08 -24.22
CA LEU A 240 6.73 -7.73 -23.78
C LEU A 240 7.34 -8.75 -22.78
N ALA A 241 6.71 -9.90 -22.59
CA ALA A 241 7.11 -10.93 -21.62
C ALA A 241 7.61 -12.22 -22.27
#